data_AF-X1L0B9-F1
#
_entry.id   AF-X1L0B9-F1
#
_cell.length_a   1.000
_cell.length_b   1.000
_cell.length_c   1.000
_cell.angle_alpha   90.00
_cell.angle_beta   90.00
_cell.angle_gamma   90.00
#
_symmetry.space_group_name_H-M   'P 1'
#
loop_
_entity.id
_entity.type
_entity.pdbx_description
1 polymer ?
#
loop_
_entity_poly.entity_id
_entity_poly.type
_entity_poly.pdbx_seq_one_letter_code
_entity_poly.pdbx_strand_id
1 'polypeptide(L)'
;PTPITGISTFFDISYTYLSAKGLIAGPKIFTKIIERLEKILDKYEYKNISEIIGLYSKREASEKIPSYTAPPIIDFDICNLCERCVKSCVYNALSIVENKLKLDKNKCAICGLCATCCLIDAINFT
;
A
#
# COMPACT_ATOMS: atom_id res chain seq x y z
N PRO A 1 -8.57 17.01 23.80
CA PRO A 1 -8.70 17.65 22.48
C PRO A 1 -7.33 18.13 21.97
N THR A 2 -6.67 17.29 21.18
CA THR A 2 -5.53 17.67 20.32
C THR A 2 -5.78 17.04 18.94
N PRO A 3 -5.41 17.72 17.84
CA PRO A 3 -5.99 17.49 16.54
C PRO A 3 -5.36 16.26 15.89
N ILE A 4 -6.14 15.20 15.72
CA ILE A 4 -5.75 13.94 15.07
C ILE A 4 -5.85 14.09 13.53
N THR A 5 -5.43 15.23 12.99
CA THR A 5 -5.51 15.54 11.55
C THR A 5 -4.23 15.22 10.79
N GLY A 6 -3.14 14.86 11.47
CA GLY A 6 -1.84 14.53 10.86
C GLY A 6 -1.43 13.05 10.92
N ILE A 7 -2.30 12.16 11.40
CA ILE A 7 -1.95 10.74 11.62
C ILE A 7 -2.04 9.92 10.33
N SER A 8 -2.97 10.20 9.41
CA SER A 8 -3.11 9.42 8.16
C SER A 8 -1.87 9.51 7.28
N THR A 9 -1.39 10.73 6.99
CA THR A 9 -0.16 10.96 6.22
C THR A 9 1.09 10.40 6.92
N PHE A 10 1.10 10.35 8.25
CA PHE A 10 2.23 9.81 9.02
C PHE A 10 2.25 8.26 8.99
N PHE A 11 1.09 7.62 8.92
CA PHE A 11 0.96 6.16 8.84
C PHE A 11 1.25 5.62 7.44
N ASP A 12 0.81 6.31 6.38
CA ASP A 12 1.15 5.93 5.00
C ASP A 12 2.66 5.97 4.76
N ILE A 13 3.32 7.05 5.22
CA ILE A 13 4.77 7.16 5.20
C ILE A 13 5.42 6.04 6.02
N SER A 14 4.87 5.70 7.20
CA SER A 14 5.42 4.65 8.06
C SER A 14 5.25 3.24 7.47
N TYR A 15 4.12 2.94 6.81
CA TYR A 15 3.85 1.64 6.20
C TYR A 15 4.68 1.43 4.94
N THR A 16 4.74 2.43 4.05
CA THR A 16 5.61 2.39 2.86
C THR A 16 7.09 2.32 3.25
N TYR A 17 7.50 3.06 4.28
CA TYR A 17 8.86 3.01 4.81
C TYR A 17 9.20 1.64 5.39
N LEU A 18 8.29 1.05 6.17
CA LEU A 18 8.47 -0.27 6.77
C LEU A 18 8.63 -1.35 5.70
N SER A 19 7.69 -1.42 4.76
CA SER A 19 7.72 -2.40 3.68
C SER A 19 8.96 -2.24 2.80
N ALA A 20 9.31 -1.02 2.38
CA ALA A 20 10.53 -0.75 1.62
C ALA A 20 11.82 -1.12 2.39
N LYS A 21 11.90 -0.80 3.69
CA LYS A 21 13.03 -1.22 4.53
C LYS A 21 13.08 -2.73 4.73
N GLY A 22 11.96 -3.43 4.75
CA GLY A 22 11.91 -4.89 4.81
C GLY A 22 12.57 -5.54 3.60
N LEU A 23 12.34 -4.99 2.41
CA LEU A 23 13.00 -5.42 1.17
C LEU A 23 14.49 -5.09 1.15
N ILE A 24 14.90 -3.91 1.64
CA ILE A 24 16.29 -3.44 1.56
C ILE A 24 17.18 -4.01 2.69
N ALA A 25 16.69 -4.00 3.92
CA ALA A 25 17.46 -4.38 5.12
C ALA A 25 17.21 -5.85 5.54
N GLY A 26 16.33 -6.56 4.83
CA GLY A 26 15.94 -7.93 5.14
C GLY A 26 15.08 -8.05 6.39
N PRO A 27 14.69 -9.28 6.76
CA PRO A 27 13.65 -9.55 7.76
C PRO A 27 14.00 -9.07 9.19
N LYS A 28 15.29 -8.81 9.47
CA LYS A 28 15.77 -8.32 10.78
C LYS A 28 15.19 -6.96 11.16
N ILE A 29 14.69 -6.17 10.20
CA ILE A 29 14.02 -4.91 10.52
C ILE A 29 12.72 -5.12 11.30
N PHE A 30 11.99 -6.20 11.02
CA PHE A 30 10.75 -6.52 11.74
C PHE A 30 11.03 -6.86 13.20
N THR A 31 12.19 -7.46 13.51
CA THR A 31 12.63 -7.70 14.90
C THR A 31 12.74 -6.41 15.70
N LYS A 32 13.39 -5.37 15.15
CA LYS A 32 13.50 -4.06 15.81
C LYS A 32 12.14 -3.37 16.04
N ILE A 33 11.16 -3.72 15.21
CA ILE A 33 9.81 -3.18 15.31
C ILE A 33 9.02 -3.94 16.37
N ILE A 34 9.15 -5.26 16.41
CA ILE A 34 8.59 -6.11 17.46
C ILE A 34 9.12 -5.67 18.82
N GLU A 35 10.44 -5.47 18.99
CA GLU A 35 11.04 -4.97 20.23
C GLU A 35 10.48 -3.61 20.67
N ARG A 36 10.16 -2.73 19.70
CA ARG A 36 9.54 -1.44 19.98
C ARG A 36 8.07 -1.57 20.35
N LEU A 37 7.35 -2.49 19.70
CA LEU A 37 5.94 -2.77 19.99
C LEU A 37 5.79 -3.38 21.38
N GLU A 38 6.66 -4.33 21.76
CA GLU A 38 6.70 -4.91 23.11
C GLU A 38 6.87 -3.83 24.18
N LYS A 39 7.82 -2.89 24.00
CA LYS A 39 8.00 -1.76 24.92
C LYS A 39 6.77 -0.86 25.04
N ILE A 40 6.00 -0.72 23.96
CA ILE A 40 4.77 0.08 23.95
C ILE A 40 3.65 -0.68 24.68
N LEU A 41 3.53 -1.99 24.45
CA LEU A 41 2.58 -2.85 25.17
C LEU A 41 2.84 -2.79 26.68
N ASP A 42 4.09 -2.95 27.10
CA ASP A 42 4.50 -2.85 28.50
C ASP A 42 4.20 -1.46 29.09
N LYS A 43 4.54 -0.40 28.34
CA LYS A 43 4.33 1.00 28.78
C LYS A 43 2.86 1.34 29.03
N TYR A 44 1.96 0.76 28.26
CA TYR A 44 0.50 0.97 28.40
C TYR A 44 -0.20 -0.19 29.11
N GLU A 45 0.57 -1.08 29.75
CA GLU A 45 0.09 -2.19 30.57
C GLU A 45 -0.84 -3.17 29.84
N TYR A 46 -0.68 -3.30 28.52
CA TYR A 46 -1.37 -4.31 27.74
C TYR A 46 -0.70 -5.68 27.95
N LYS A 47 -1.51 -6.70 28.24
CA LYS A 47 -0.99 -8.04 28.57
C LYS A 47 -0.53 -8.82 27.35
N ASN A 48 -1.10 -8.51 26.19
CA ASN A 48 -0.79 -9.18 24.94
C ASN A 48 -1.29 -8.35 23.75
N ILE A 49 -0.77 -8.67 22.57
CA ILE A 49 -1.12 -7.97 21.34
C ILE A 49 -2.62 -8.05 21.01
N SER A 50 -3.32 -9.10 21.46
CA SER A 50 -4.75 -9.26 21.20
C SER A 50 -5.62 -8.19 21.85
N GLU A 51 -5.14 -7.56 22.94
CA GLU A 51 -5.85 -6.45 23.60
C GLU A 51 -5.80 -5.15 22.79
N ILE A 52 -4.89 -5.04 21.81
CA ILE A 52 -4.75 -3.85 20.96
C ILE A 52 -5.25 -4.06 19.53
N ILE A 53 -5.56 -5.30 19.13
CA ILE A 53 -6.16 -5.60 17.83
C ILE A 53 -7.56 -4.96 17.79
N GLY A 54 -7.77 -4.08 16.81
CA GLY A 54 -9.07 -3.43 16.59
C GLY A 54 -9.27 -2.10 17.32
N LEU A 55 -8.31 -1.62 18.11
CA LEU A 55 -8.35 -0.25 18.66
C LEU A 55 -8.37 0.82 17.55
N TYR A 56 -7.85 0.49 16.37
CA TYR A 56 -7.85 1.34 15.19
C TYR A 56 -9.16 1.25 14.36
N SER A 57 -9.98 0.21 14.58
CA SER A 57 -11.11 -0.16 13.69
C SER A 57 -12.28 0.83 13.65
N LYS A 58 -12.30 1.90 14.45
CA LYS A 58 -13.40 2.88 14.39
C LYS A 58 -13.25 4.00 13.35
N ARG A 59 -12.06 4.19 12.74
CA ARG A 59 -11.86 5.21 11.68
C ARG A 59 -11.76 4.65 10.27
N GLU A 60 -11.21 3.46 10.08
CA GLU A 60 -11.08 2.85 8.75
C GLU A 60 -12.18 1.85 8.37
N ALA A 61 -12.94 1.30 9.33
CA ALA A 61 -14.07 0.43 8.97
C ALA A 61 -15.19 1.17 8.20
N SER A 62 -15.14 2.51 8.14
CA SER A 62 -16.01 3.35 7.32
C SER A 62 -15.41 3.70 5.95
N GLU A 63 -14.12 3.47 5.70
CA GLU A 63 -13.55 3.65 4.38
C GLU A 63 -13.88 2.42 3.55
N LYS A 64 -14.77 2.60 2.56
CA LYS A 64 -15.13 1.55 1.60
C LYS A 64 -13.85 1.08 0.92
N ILE A 65 -13.42 -0.14 1.22
CA ILE A 65 -12.37 -0.81 0.44
C ILE A 65 -12.90 -0.87 -1.00
N PRO A 66 -12.23 -0.21 -1.98
CA PRO A 66 -12.68 -0.26 -3.35
C PRO A 66 -12.62 -1.71 -3.84
N SER A 67 -13.77 -2.27 -4.18
CA SER A 67 -13.87 -3.58 -4.82
C SER A 67 -14.01 -3.34 -6.32
N TYR A 68 -12.93 -3.58 -7.04
CA TYR A 68 -12.92 -3.47 -8.49
C TYR A 68 -13.37 -4.80 -9.10
N THR A 69 -14.15 -4.72 -10.17
CA THR A 69 -14.71 -5.91 -10.85
C THR A 69 -14.02 -6.23 -12.18
N ALA A 70 -13.18 -5.31 -12.66
CA ALA A 70 -12.48 -5.44 -13.93
C ALA A 70 -11.02 -4.95 -13.83
N PRO A 71 -10.14 -5.41 -14.74
CA PRO A 71 -8.80 -4.84 -14.89
C PRO A 71 -8.86 -3.34 -15.21
N PRO A 72 -7.81 -2.58 -14.84
CA PRO A 72 -7.80 -1.14 -15.01
C PRO A 72 -7.75 -0.72 -16.49
N ILE A 73 -8.27 0.48 -16.75
CA ILE A 73 -8.15 1.21 -18.02
C ILE A 73 -6.93 2.12 -17.92
N ILE A 74 -6.11 2.13 -18.97
CA ILE A 74 -4.90 2.94 -19.08
C ILE A 74 -5.16 4.03 -20.11
N ASP A 75 -5.01 5.29 -19.71
CA ASP A 75 -5.00 6.44 -20.60
C ASP A 75 -3.59 6.63 -21.16
N PHE A 76 -3.42 6.36 -22.45
CA PHE A 76 -2.13 6.45 -23.12
C PHE A 76 -1.76 7.88 -23.55
N ASP A 77 -2.70 8.81 -23.54
CA ASP A 77 -2.44 10.20 -23.95
C ASP A 77 -1.69 10.96 -22.84
N ILE A 78 -1.95 10.61 -21.58
CA ILE A 78 -1.28 11.21 -20.41
C ILE A 78 -0.17 10.33 -19.82
N CYS A 79 -0.15 9.03 -20.12
CA CYS A 79 0.88 8.12 -19.60
C CYS A 79 2.29 8.49 -20.09
N ASN A 80 3.19 8.79 -19.15
CA ASN A 80 4.58 9.16 -19.44
C ASN A 80 5.59 7.99 -19.35
N LEU A 81 5.11 6.75 -19.30
CA LEU A 81 5.92 5.53 -19.21
C LEU A 81 6.94 5.53 -18.05
N CYS A 82 6.63 6.15 -16.91
CA CYS A 82 7.54 6.19 -15.75
C CYS A 82 7.75 4.84 -15.02
N GLU A 83 7.09 3.77 -15.48
CA GLU A 83 7.22 2.38 -15.00
C GLU A 83 6.87 2.10 -13.53
N ARG A 84 6.35 3.08 -12.78
CA ARG A 84 5.97 2.86 -11.37
C ARG A 84 4.95 1.74 -11.20
N CYS A 85 3.96 1.68 -12.09
CA CYS A 85 2.93 0.64 -12.11
C CYS A 85 3.48 -0.75 -12.50
N VAL A 86 4.51 -0.79 -13.33
CA VAL A 86 5.21 -2.04 -13.69
C VAL A 86 5.96 -2.58 -12.47
N LYS A 87 6.70 -1.70 -11.77
CA LYS A 87 7.49 -2.06 -10.58
C LYS A 87 6.63 -2.42 -9.37
N SER A 88 5.44 -1.82 -9.23
CA SER A 88 4.54 -2.12 -8.12
C SER A 88 3.73 -3.40 -8.31
N CYS A 89 3.61 -3.92 -9.54
CA CYS A 89 2.79 -5.07 -9.83
C CYS A 89 3.46 -6.40 -9.41
N VAL A 90 3.09 -6.91 -8.23
CA VAL A 90 3.59 -8.21 -7.70
C VAL A 90 3.18 -9.43 -8.54
N TYR A 91 2.21 -9.28 -9.44
CA TYR A 91 1.73 -10.33 -10.34
C TYR A 91 2.37 -10.27 -11.73
N ASN A 92 3.25 -9.29 -11.97
CA ASN A 92 3.88 -9.05 -13.27
C ASN A 92 2.85 -8.93 -14.41
N ALA A 93 1.70 -8.34 -14.14
CA ALA A 93 0.63 -8.12 -15.12
C ALA A 93 0.90 -6.92 -16.03
N LEU A 94 1.82 -6.03 -15.66
CA LEU A 94 2.18 -4.83 -16.43
C LEU A 94 3.61 -4.94 -16.95
N SER A 95 3.85 -4.51 -18.20
CA SER A 95 5.18 -4.50 -18.82
C SER A 95 5.30 -3.39 -19.88
N ILE A 96 6.53 -2.96 -20.18
CA ILE A 96 6.79 -2.07 -21.32
C ILE A 96 7.27 -2.92 -22.50
N VAL A 97 6.58 -2.84 -23.62
CA VAL A 97 6.94 -3.50 -24.88
C VAL A 97 6.81 -2.48 -26.00
N GLU A 98 7.86 -2.31 -26.81
CA GLU A 98 7.87 -1.37 -27.95
C GLU A 98 7.45 0.06 -27.55
N ASN A 99 7.98 0.53 -26.40
CA ASN A 99 7.65 1.84 -25.84
C ASN A 99 6.15 2.05 -25.55
N LYS A 100 5.43 0.98 -25.22
CA LYS A 100 4.03 1.01 -24.81
C LYS A 100 3.80 0.17 -23.56
N LEU A 101 2.99 0.68 -22.64
CA LEU A 101 2.55 -0.07 -21.47
C LEU A 101 1.53 -1.15 -21.90
N LYS A 102 1.82 -2.42 -21.61
CA LYS A 102 0.95 -3.57 -21.86
C LYS A 102 0.46 -4.16 -20.55
N LEU A 103 -0.84 -4.46 -20.49
CA LEU A 103 -1.51 -5.14 -19.39
C LEU A 103 -1.93 -6.55 -19.83
N ASP A 104 -1.40 -7.57 -19.14
CA ASP A 104 -1.87 -8.95 -19.23
C ASP A 104 -3.04 -9.15 -18.25
N LYS A 105 -4.25 -9.18 -18.81
CA LYS A 105 -5.50 -9.33 -18.04
C LYS A 105 -5.59 -10.66 -17.30
N ASN A 106 -4.90 -11.71 -17.77
CA ASN A 106 -4.94 -13.04 -17.13
C ASN A 106 -4.10 -13.09 -15.85
N LYS A 107 -3.12 -12.18 -15.71
CA LYS A 107 -2.28 -12.06 -14.52
C LYS A 107 -2.76 -10.98 -13.56
N CYS A 108 -3.70 -10.14 -13.98
CA CYS A 108 -4.16 -9.02 -13.16
C CYS A 108 -5.08 -9.52 -12.04
N ALA A 109 -4.63 -9.37 -10.79
CA ALA A 109 -5.45 -9.69 -9.61
C ALA A 109 -6.43 -8.57 -9.21
N ILE A 110 -6.55 -7.51 -10.02
CA ILE A 110 -7.54 -6.44 -9.83
C ILE A 110 -7.38 -5.74 -8.44
N CYS A 111 -6.13 -5.63 -7.95
CA CYS A 111 -5.83 -5.17 -6.59
C CYS A 111 -5.74 -3.64 -6.41
N GLY A 112 -5.81 -2.85 -7.48
CA GLY A 112 -5.78 -1.37 -7.38
C GLY A 112 -4.40 -0.71 -7.27
N LEU A 113 -3.34 -1.46 -6.91
CA LEU A 113 -2.04 -0.87 -6.56
C LEU A 113 -1.40 -0.03 -7.68
N CYS A 114 -1.65 -0.39 -8.94
CA CYS A 114 -1.15 0.35 -10.09
C CYS A 114 -1.76 1.76 -10.20
N ALA A 115 -3.04 1.94 -9.86
CA ALA A 115 -3.68 3.25 -9.83
C ALA A 115 -3.10 4.10 -8.70
N THR A 116 -2.95 3.53 -7.50
CA THR A 116 -2.39 4.25 -6.33
C THR A 116 -0.97 4.77 -6.57
N CYS A 117 -0.15 4.06 -7.34
CA CYS A 117 1.22 4.48 -7.62
C CYS A 117 1.36 5.44 -8.83
N CYS A 118 0.27 5.68 -9.56
CA CYS A 118 0.26 6.57 -10.72
C CYS A 118 0.08 8.01 -10.27
N LEU A 119 1.13 8.82 -10.31
CA LEU A 119 1.09 10.22 -9.85
C LEU A 119 0.38 11.20 -10.80
N ILE A 120 -0.02 10.71 -11.97
CA ILE A 120 -0.65 11.50 -13.04
C ILE A 120 -2.02 10.93 -13.43
N ASP A 121 -2.55 10.00 -12.61
CA ASP A 121 -3.88 9.42 -12.77
C ASP A 121 -4.18 8.79 -14.15
N ALA A 122 -3.14 8.28 -14.82
CA ALA A 122 -3.24 7.58 -16.11
C ALA A 122 -3.85 6.17 -16.02
N ILE A 123 -4.12 5.66 -14.81
CA ILE A 123 -4.64 4.32 -14.57
C ILE A 123 -5.88 4.42 -13.69
N ASN A 124 -7.03 4.02 -14.23
CA ASN A 124 -8.32 4.12 -13.57
C ASN A 124 -9.05 2.77 -13.58
N PHE A 125 -9.93 2.57 -12.60
CA PHE A 125 -10.81 1.41 -12.52
C PHE A 125 -12.26 1.85 -12.71
N THR A 126 -13.07 0.98 -13.31
CA THR A 126 -14.53 1.12 -13.43
C THR A 126 -15.26 0.34 -12.36
#